data_AF-A0A496TSV3-F1
#
_entry.id   AF-A0A496TSV3-F1
#
_cell.length_a   1.000
_cell.length_b   1.000
_cell.length_c   1.000
_cell.angle_alpha   90.00
_cell.angle_beta   90.00
_cell.angle_gamma   90.00
#
_symmetry.space_group_name_H-M   'P 1'
#
loop_
_entity.id
_entity.type
_entity.pdbx_description
1 polymer ?
#
loop_
_entity_poly.entity_id
_entity_poly.type
_entity_poly.pdbx_seq_one_letter_code
_entity_poly.pdbx_strand_id
1 'polypeptide(L)'
;MNQVVADKHRLVQVFINILGNGIKFSPEHSTIRIFTEKSVDHRKNDTGDYVRVGIADQGIGIPEEMQRIIFQKFKQVADHHKERPQGTGLGLAICKRIIEQFGGEIWVESEVGKGSTFYFTIPLAK
;
A
#
# COMPACT_ATOMS: atom_id res chain seq x y z
N MET A 1 -23.64 10.60 -0.46
CA MET A 1 -22.23 10.45 -0.89
C MET A 1 -21.53 9.64 0.19
N ASN A 2 -20.79 8.59 -0.17
CA ASN A 2 -19.96 7.88 0.80
C ASN A 2 -18.76 8.78 1.15
N GLN A 3 -18.53 9.02 2.43
CA GLN A 3 -17.45 9.88 2.92
C GLN A 3 -16.55 9.10 3.86
N VAL A 4 -15.31 9.55 4.05
CA VAL A 4 -14.38 9.04 5.06
C VAL A 4 -13.96 10.19 5.96
N VAL A 5 -13.86 9.94 7.27
CA VAL A 5 -13.31 10.91 8.22
C VAL A 5 -11.84 10.58 8.43
N ALA A 6 -10.95 11.40 7.85
CA ALA A 6 -9.52 11.21 7.93
C ALA A 6 -8.74 12.53 7.83
N ASP A 7 -7.51 12.53 8.35
CA ASP A 7 -6.56 13.61 8.08
C ASP A 7 -6.08 13.51 6.62
N LYS A 8 -6.47 14.51 5.82
CA LYS A 8 -6.15 14.61 4.40
C LYS A 8 -4.65 14.56 4.12
N HIS A 9 -3.82 15.25 4.92
CA HIS A 9 -2.38 15.28 4.69
C HIS A 9 -1.75 13.91 4.94
N ARG A 10 -2.23 13.19 5.95
CA ARG A 10 -1.78 11.82 6.23
C ARG A 10 -2.18 10.85 5.12
N LEU A 11 -3.39 10.93 4.59
CA LEU A 11 -3.78 10.11 3.44
C LEU A 11 -2.98 10.43 2.19
N VAL A 12 -2.76 11.72 1.89
CA VAL A 12 -1.89 12.12 0.78
C VAL A 12 -0.48 11.55 0.93
N GLN A 13 0.06 11.51 2.16
CA GLN A 13 1.35 10.86 2.44
C GLN A 13 1.33 9.36 2.11
N VAL A 14 0.23 8.65 2.39
CA VAL A 14 0.07 7.24 2.01
C VAL A 14 0.11 7.09 0.48
N PHE A 15 -0.69 7.88 -0.24
CA PHE A 15 -0.72 7.85 -1.70
C PHE A 15 0.65 8.16 -2.31
N ILE A 16 1.31 9.25 -1.89
CA ILE A 16 2.62 9.65 -2.42
C ILE A 16 3.65 8.54 -2.22
N ASN A 17 3.65 7.88 -1.05
CA ASN A 17 4.63 6.84 -0.79
C ASN A 17 4.38 5.57 -1.61
N ILE A 18 3.12 5.14 -1.75
CA ILE A 18 2.79 3.95 -2.56
C ILE A 18 3.04 4.25 -4.05
N LEU A 19 2.56 5.39 -4.56
CA LEU A 19 2.79 5.81 -5.94
C LEU A 19 4.27 6.01 -6.24
N GLY A 20 5.02 6.62 -5.31
CA GLY A 20 6.46 6.79 -5.44
C GLY A 20 7.20 5.46 -5.55
N ASN A 21 6.78 4.43 -4.80
CA ASN A 21 7.31 3.07 -4.96
C ASN A 21 6.94 2.49 -6.34
N GLY A 22 5.68 2.61 -6.76
CA GLY A 22 5.23 2.13 -8.07
C GLY A 22 6.05 2.76 -9.21
N ILE A 23 6.28 4.07 -9.18
CA ILE A 23 7.09 4.79 -10.19
C ILE A 23 8.55 4.34 -10.13
N LYS A 24 9.12 4.22 -8.93
CA LYS A 24 10.54 3.87 -8.74
C LYS A 24 10.87 2.46 -9.22
N PHE A 25 9.94 1.51 -9.05
CA PHE A 25 10.18 0.09 -9.29
C PHE A 25 9.52 -0.45 -10.56
N SER A 26 8.74 0.39 -11.26
CA SER A 26 8.17 0.02 -12.56
C SER A 26 9.05 0.43 -13.73
N PRO A 27 9.02 -0.31 -14.86
CA PRO A 27 9.67 0.12 -16.09
C PRO A 27 9.17 1.48 -16.57
N GLU A 28 9.98 2.17 -17.37
CA GLU A 28 9.54 3.38 -18.05
C GLU A 28 8.30 3.10 -18.92
N HIS A 29 7.42 4.10 -19.04
CA HIS A 29 6.15 4.01 -19.78
C HIS A 29 5.14 2.97 -19.25
N SER A 30 5.36 2.42 -18.06
CA SER A 30 4.37 1.61 -17.35
C SER A 30 3.18 2.45 -16.86
N THR A 31 2.06 1.76 -16.58
CA THR A 31 0.86 2.38 -16.03
C THR A 31 0.69 1.99 -14.57
N ILE A 32 0.44 2.99 -13.71
CA ILE A 32 -0.03 2.77 -12.35
C ILE A 32 -1.54 3.02 -12.31
N ARG A 33 -2.31 2.03 -11.88
CA ARG A 33 -3.77 2.11 -11.80
C ARG A 33 -4.22 2.31 -10.35
N ILE A 34 -5.04 3.32 -10.12
CA ILE A 34 -5.71 3.56 -8.84
C ILE A 34 -7.19 3.26 -9.01
N PHE A 35 -7.76 2.50 -8.07
CA PHE A 35 -9.19 2.19 -8.07
C PHE A 35 -9.71 2.08 -6.64
N THR A 36 -11.03 2.19 -6.49
CA THR A 36 -11.72 2.07 -5.20
C THR A 36 -12.96 1.22 -5.33
N GLU A 37 -13.30 0.53 -4.26
CA GLU A 37 -14.51 -0.26 -4.16
C GLU A 37 -15.03 -0.30 -2.72
N LYS A 38 -16.32 -0.58 -2.57
CA LYS A 38 -16.91 -0.80 -1.25
C LYS A 38 -16.46 -2.16 -0.74
N SER A 39 -16.05 -2.24 0.52
CA SER A 39 -15.61 -3.46 1.18
C SER A 39 -16.29 -3.57 2.55
N VAL A 40 -16.41 -4.79 3.05
CA VAL A 40 -16.81 -5.07 4.43
C VAL A 40 -15.62 -5.74 5.10
N ASP A 41 -15.23 -5.31 6.29
CA ASP A 41 -14.12 -5.95 7.01
C ASP A 41 -14.65 -7.01 7.98
N HIS A 42 -14.76 -8.25 7.48
CA HIS A 42 -15.24 -9.37 8.28
C HIS A 42 -14.29 -9.79 9.42
N ARG A 43 -13.08 -9.21 9.51
CA ARG A 43 -12.04 -9.67 10.45
C ARG A 43 -12.20 -9.12 11.87
N LYS A 44 -13.03 -8.09 12.09
CA LYS A 44 -13.11 -7.40 13.39
C LYS A 44 -14.42 -7.54 14.17
N ASN A 45 -15.34 -8.43 13.78
CA ASN A 45 -16.73 -8.36 14.25
C ASN A 45 -17.36 -6.96 14.00
N ASP A 46 -16.74 -6.18 13.11
CA ASP A 46 -17.19 -4.86 12.71
C ASP A 46 -18.14 -5.04 11.54
N THR A 47 -19.36 -4.51 11.69
CA THR A 47 -20.37 -4.50 10.63
C THR A 47 -20.30 -3.24 9.78
N GLY A 48 -19.27 -2.41 9.99
CA GLY A 48 -19.02 -1.18 9.25
C GLY A 48 -18.68 -1.41 7.78
N ASP A 49 -19.12 -0.46 6.96
CA ASP A 49 -18.69 -0.36 5.57
C ASP A 49 -17.32 0.31 5.49
N TYR A 50 -16.48 -0.16 4.57
CA TYR A 50 -15.16 0.39 4.29
C TYR A 50 -15.08 0.77 2.81
N VAL A 51 -14.20 1.71 2.50
CA VAL A 51 -13.64 1.84 1.14
C VAL A 51 -12.33 1.08 1.09
N ARG A 52 -12.19 0.17 0.14
CA ARG A 52 -10.90 -0.42 -0.24
C ARG A 52 -10.33 0.39 -1.39
N VAL A 53 -9.09 0.83 -1.25
CA VAL A 53 -8.31 1.49 -2.29
C VAL A 53 -7.25 0.50 -2.78
N GLY A 54 -7.15 0.33 -4.09
CA GLY A 54 -6.09 -0.44 -4.75
C GLY A 54 -5.20 0.45 -5.59
N ILE A 55 -3.88 0.27 -5.49
CA ILE A 55 -2.87 0.92 -6.31
C ILE A 55 -1.99 -0.17 -6.93
N ALA A 56 -2.21 -0.43 -8.22
CA ALA A 56 -1.53 -1.47 -8.97
C ALA A 56 -0.42 -0.88 -9.85
N ASP A 57 0.79 -1.43 -9.74
CA ASP A 57 1.94 -1.12 -10.57
C ASP A 57 2.32 -2.30 -11.49
N GLN A 58 3.31 -2.09 -12.36
CA GLN A 58 3.83 -3.10 -13.28
C GLN A 58 5.33 -3.34 -13.02
N GLY A 59 5.73 -3.25 -11.75
CA GLY A 59 7.13 -3.32 -11.35
C GLY A 59 7.71 -4.71 -11.22
N ILE A 60 8.88 -4.77 -10.59
CA ILE A 60 9.63 -6.02 -10.38
C ILE A 60 8.90 -7.04 -9.49
N GLY A 61 7.83 -6.63 -8.81
CA GLY A 61 7.12 -7.45 -7.85
C GLY A 61 7.89 -7.68 -6.54
N ILE A 62 7.26 -8.39 -5.61
CA ILE A 62 7.78 -8.61 -4.25
C ILE A 62 7.69 -10.10 -3.93
N PRO A 63 8.81 -10.75 -3.55
CA PRO A 63 8.80 -12.15 -3.09
C PRO A 63 7.82 -12.37 -1.94
N GLU A 64 7.13 -13.51 -1.93
CA GLU A 64 6.04 -13.81 -0.99
C GLU A 64 6.48 -13.66 0.47
N GLU A 65 7.69 -14.13 0.80
CA GLU A 65 8.30 -14.04 2.13
C GLU A 65 8.55 -12.59 2.58
N MET A 66 8.70 -11.66 1.63
CA MET A 66 8.91 -10.25 1.90
C MET A 66 7.60 -9.48 2.11
N GLN A 67 6.50 -9.90 1.48
CA GLN A 67 5.23 -9.15 1.43
C GLN A 67 4.67 -8.79 2.82
N ARG A 68 4.88 -9.65 3.83
CA ARG A 68 4.44 -9.37 5.21
C ARG A 68 5.35 -8.40 5.96
N ILE A 69 6.64 -8.35 5.60
CA ILE A 69 7.65 -7.60 6.36
C ILE A 69 8.01 -6.26 5.73
N ILE A 70 7.64 -5.98 4.47
CA ILE A 70 7.89 -4.68 3.82
C ILE A 70 7.25 -3.49 4.56
N PHE A 71 6.24 -3.73 5.40
CA PHE A 71 5.60 -2.72 6.24
C PHE A 71 6.30 -2.53 7.60
N GLN A 72 7.38 -3.28 7.88
CA GLN A 72 8.20 -3.06 9.07
C GLN A 72 9.27 -2.00 8.80
N LYS A 73 9.66 -1.26 9.84
CA LYS A 73 10.68 -0.21 9.72
C LYS A 73 12.01 -0.78 9.26
N PHE A 74 12.66 -0.07 8.34
CA PHE A 74 14.00 -0.38 7.81
C PHE A 74 14.06 -1.69 7.01
N LYS A 75 12.93 -2.33 6.70
CA LYS A 75 12.90 -3.49 5.81
C LYS A 75 12.86 -3.02 4.35
N GLN A 76 13.71 -3.65 3.54
CA GLN A 76 13.77 -3.47 2.10
C GLN A 76 13.92 -4.84 1.45
N VAL A 77 13.34 -5.03 0.27
CA VAL A 77 13.59 -6.23 -0.54
C VAL A 77 15.05 -6.17 -0.98
N ALA A 78 15.87 -7.10 -0.51
CA ALA A 78 17.27 -7.16 -0.87
C ALA A 78 17.37 -7.71 -2.30
N ASP A 79 17.75 -6.87 -3.25
CA ASP A 79 18.08 -7.34 -4.59
C ASP A 79 19.47 -7.98 -4.56
N HIS A 80 19.55 -9.26 -4.93
CA HIS A 80 20.82 -9.98 -5.05
C HIS A 80 21.74 -9.43 -6.17
N HIS A 81 21.30 -8.43 -6.94
CA HIS A 81 21.97 -8.00 -8.17
C HIS A 81 22.36 -6.51 -8.30
N LYS A 82 22.02 -5.57 -7.40
CA LYS A 82 22.49 -4.18 -7.51
C LYS A 82 22.73 -3.43 -6.19
N GLU A 83 23.65 -2.46 -6.32
CA GLU A 83 24.24 -1.56 -5.33
C GLU A 83 23.24 -0.73 -4.52
N ARG A 84 23.45 -0.71 -3.20
CA ARG A 84 22.92 0.19 -2.16
C ARG A 84 21.38 0.31 -2.04
N PRO A 85 20.84 0.23 -0.80
CA PRO A 85 19.42 0.45 -0.57
C PRO A 85 18.97 1.85 -1.03
N GLN A 86 18.02 1.94 -1.97
CA GLN A 86 17.41 3.19 -2.36
C GLN A 86 16.30 3.59 -1.37
N GLY A 87 16.68 4.38 -0.37
CA GLY A 87 15.78 4.99 0.62
C GLY A 87 15.94 4.45 2.04
N THR A 88 15.11 4.95 2.96
CA THR A 88 15.23 4.65 4.41
C THR A 88 14.51 3.38 4.84
N GLY A 89 13.66 2.79 3.99
CA GLY A 89 12.77 1.68 4.37
C GLY A 89 11.70 2.07 5.40
N LEU A 90 11.40 3.37 5.54
CA LEU A 90 10.38 3.85 6.49
C LEU A 90 9.02 4.12 5.86
N GLY A 91 8.97 4.33 4.53
CA GLY A 91 7.76 4.78 3.84
C GLY A 91 6.55 3.89 4.11
N LEU A 92 6.64 2.60 3.78
CA LEU A 92 5.52 1.67 3.94
C LEU A 92 5.17 1.44 5.42
N ALA A 93 6.15 1.49 6.32
CA ALA A 93 5.89 1.43 7.76
C ALA A 93 5.10 2.64 8.27
N ILE A 94 5.36 3.83 7.72
CA ILE A 94 4.57 5.05 7.98
C ILE A 94 3.15 4.88 7.40
N CYS A 95 3.01 4.35 6.20
CA CYS A 95 1.69 4.08 5.61
C CYS A 95 0.86 3.15 6.49
N LYS A 96 1.45 2.04 6.95
CA LYS A 96 0.78 1.10 7.85
C LYS A 96 0.28 1.77 9.12
N ARG A 97 1.13 2.53 9.80
CA ARG A 97 0.73 3.26 11.00
C ARG A 97 -0.41 4.25 10.73
N ILE A 98 -0.37 4.99 9.62
CA ILE A 98 -1.42 5.95 9.25
C ILE A 98 -2.76 5.23 9.02
N ILE A 99 -2.76 4.17 8.23
CA ILE A 99 -3.97 3.42 7.91
C ILE A 99 -4.56 2.74 9.15
N GLU A 100 -3.72 2.13 9.99
CA GLU A 100 -4.15 1.54 11.26
C GLU A 100 -4.74 2.59 12.21
N GLN A 101 -4.20 3.81 12.23
CA GLN A 101 -4.74 4.93 13.01
C GLN A 101 -6.15 5.35 12.56
N PHE A 102 -6.47 5.18 11.28
CA PHE A 102 -7.84 5.38 10.76
C PHE A 102 -8.73 4.14 10.92
N GLY A 103 -8.27 3.10 11.63
CA GLY A 103 -9.04 1.87 11.84
C GLY A 103 -9.08 0.93 10.63
N GLY A 104 -8.29 1.22 9.59
CA GLY A 104 -8.15 0.41 8.40
C GLY A 104 -7.04 -0.63 8.49
N GLU A 105 -6.79 -1.29 7.36
CA GLU A 105 -5.68 -2.22 7.16
C GLU A 105 -4.97 -1.92 5.83
N ILE A 106 -3.67 -2.22 5.76
CA ILE A 106 -2.88 -2.15 4.52
C ILE A 106 -2.18 -3.48 4.26
N TRP A 107 -2.17 -3.92 2.99
CA TRP A 107 -1.48 -5.12 2.56
C TRP A 107 -1.02 -4.97 1.09
N VAL A 108 -0.34 -5.99 0.59
CA VAL A 108 0.07 -6.07 -0.81
C VAL A 108 -0.26 -7.47 -1.35
N GLU A 109 -0.65 -7.52 -2.61
CA GLU A 109 -0.65 -8.73 -3.42
C GLU A 109 0.38 -8.53 -4.53
N SER A 110 1.33 -9.43 -4.68
CA SER A 110 2.40 -9.26 -5.66
C SER A 110 2.94 -10.59 -6.16
N GLU A 111 3.43 -10.57 -7.40
CA GLU A 111 4.17 -11.66 -7.99
C GLU A 111 5.45 -11.11 -8.64
N VAL A 112 6.58 -11.80 -8.41
CA VAL A 112 7.88 -11.40 -8.96
C VAL A 112 7.81 -11.35 -10.49
N GLY A 113 8.22 -10.22 -11.07
CA GLY A 113 8.21 -9.95 -12.50
C GLY A 113 6.85 -9.54 -13.07
N LYS A 114 5.77 -9.51 -12.28
CA LYS A 114 4.42 -9.08 -12.74
C LYS A 114 3.92 -7.78 -12.10
N GLY A 115 4.56 -7.30 -11.05
CA GLY A 115 4.19 -6.10 -10.32
C GLY A 115 3.52 -6.36 -8.99
N SER A 116 3.00 -5.29 -8.40
CA SER A 116 2.35 -5.30 -7.09
C SER A 116 1.03 -4.52 -7.12
N THR A 117 0.05 -4.98 -6.36
CA THR A 117 -1.11 -4.18 -5.99
C THR A 117 -1.11 -3.96 -4.49
N PHE A 118 -0.92 -2.70 -4.09
CA PHE A 118 -1.05 -2.28 -2.70
C PHE A 118 -2.49 -1.94 -2.41
N TYR A 119 -3.02 -2.51 -1.35
CA TYR A 119 -4.38 -2.26 -0.90
C TYR A 119 -4.38 -1.64 0.47
N PHE A 120 -5.31 -0.71 0.70
CA PHE A 120 -5.68 -0.34 2.05
C PHE A 120 -7.17 -0.08 2.19
N THR A 121 -7.68 -0.21 3.41
CA THR A 121 -9.07 0.11 3.76
C THR A 121 -9.15 1.35 4.63
N ILE A 122 -10.29 2.06 4.56
CA ILE A 122 -10.67 3.11 5.50
C ILE A 122 -12.16 2.94 5.81
N PRO A 123 -12.59 3.00 7.09
CA PRO A 123 -14.01 2.99 7.44
C PRO A 123 -14.75 4.15 6.78
N LEU A 124 -15.94 3.88 6.23
CA LEU A 124 -16.85 4.92 5.78
C LEU A 124 -17.48 5.62 6.99
N ALA A 125 -17.68 6.92 6.85
CA ALA A 125 -18.49 7.70 7.77
C ALA A 125 -19.93 7.16 7.75
N LYS A 126 -20.52 7.00 8.93
CA LYS A 126 -21.94 6.68 9.09
C LYS A 126 -22.80 7.90 8.81
#